data_AF-A0A2A4JGH1-F1
#
_entry.id   AF-A0A2A4JGH1-F1
#
_cell.length_a   1.000
_cell.length_b   1.000
_cell.length_c   1.000
_cell.angle_alpha   90.00
_cell.angle_beta   90.00
_cell.angle_gamma   90.00
#
_symmetry.space_group_name_H-M   'P 1'
#
loop_
_entity.id
_entity.type
_entity.pdbx_description
1 polymer ?
#
loop_
_entity_poly.entity_id
_entity_poly.type
_entity_poly.pdbx_seq_one_letter_code
_entity_poly.pdbx_strand_id
1 'polypeptide(L)'
;MIGAYKLNNNCASVVVFILDPVDKMLTSRWSGDDRQRAAKPYCQCWNETEGRPTPWERPGGCACGEHSNISEWKWEMPNTPGTSWVLMCPEQKQVTFHPFYSSGTAAVKGDTPLVNDYHYYWEVKMLTEPYGTDIMVGLGTNKVDMSDSLFTFTSFLGRDGESYGLSYTGALRHNASVSRDNTGFCKGSIIGVKVDLWQGTLEFYLNRKSQGIAFYNLRRHQSLYPMISSTAAQSSMRLIYAASWQASLLVDAAKILAASVHGDLGLPPGLRHTLKSQFWLTLPNEKCILKDEELKPQVNQATNKSNTSMRDPTVVGVPNFNAAEDAAALRAAMKGFGTDEQAIIDILTTRSNAQRQAISKAFTHEYGRDIIEDLKSELGGHFEDVIVALMLPPEEYLCKELHKCMEGLGTDEHTLVEILCTRTKQEIAAIVEAYERMYDRPLAEHMCSETSGDFRRLLTLIVTSAVRQGARDDEVGVDAEKAREDAQALYDAGEAKWGTDEEVFNRILAHESFAQLRQIFEEYKNISGRTIEQAIKAEIGGELKEALSAIVECVENAPAWFAARLRNAMQGAGTEDQTLVRIVVSRAEIDLGSIKAEYERLYDKTLHSDLSVCGDEWGGGGGL
;
A
#
# COMPACT_ATOMS: atom_id res chain seq x y z
N MET A 1 8.17 21.21 -35.99
CA MET A 1 8.59 21.54 -34.62
C MET A 1 7.90 20.56 -33.71
N ILE A 2 8.61 19.47 -33.39
CA ILE A 2 8.14 18.42 -32.49
C ILE A 2 8.49 18.92 -31.09
N GLY A 3 7.47 19.31 -30.32
CA GLY A 3 7.64 19.62 -28.90
C GLY A 3 7.81 18.29 -28.15
N ALA A 4 9.04 18.00 -27.73
CA ALA A 4 9.28 17.01 -26.70
C ALA A 4 8.56 17.46 -25.43
N TYR A 5 7.73 16.60 -24.86
CA TYR A 5 7.25 16.77 -23.49
C TYR A 5 8.49 16.74 -22.60
N LYS A 6 8.94 17.91 -22.11
CA LYS A 6 9.85 17.95 -20.97
C LYS A 6 9.10 17.34 -19.79
N LEU A 7 9.60 16.22 -19.26
CA LEU A 7 9.24 15.78 -17.92
C LEU A 7 9.49 16.95 -16.96
N ASN A 8 8.48 17.34 -16.19
CA ASN A 8 8.64 18.42 -15.20
C ASN A 8 9.71 18.00 -14.19
N ASN A 9 10.73 18.85 -14.00
CA ASN A 9 11.88 18.66 -13.07
C ASN A 9 11.48 18.70 -11.56
N ASN A 10 10.27 18.27 -11.18
CA ASN A 10 9.80 18.33 -9.80
C ASN A 10 10.14 17.03 -9.05
N CYS A 11 10.71 17.19 -7.84
CA CYS A 11 11.10 16.13 -6.89
C CYS A 11 10.02 15.05 -6.72
N ALA A 12 8.76 15.50 -6.62
CA ALA A 12 7.58 14.66 -6.51
C ALA A 12 7.43 13.59 -7.62
N SER A 13 7.79 13.91 -8.87
CA SER A 13 7.63 12.99 -10.00
C SER A 13 8.56 11.79 -9.90
N VAL A 14 9.74 11.95 -9.28
CA VAL A 14 10.78 10.92 -9.20
C VAL A 14 10.57 10.06 -7.96
N VAL A 15 10.21 10.70 -6.85
CA VAL A 15 9.79 10.05 -5.61
C VAL A 15 8.62 9.09 -5.87
N VAL A 16 7.66 9.48 -6.72
CA VAL A 16 6.54 8.62 -7.16
C VAL A 16 7.02 7.28 -7.73
N PHE A 17 8.11 7.24 -8.51
CA PHE A 17 8.64 5.98 -9.06
C PHE A 17 9.30 5.08 -8.01
N ILE A 18 9.82 5.64 -6.91
CA ILE A 18 10.34 4.86 -5.76
C ILE A 18 9.19 4.29 -4.91
N LEU A 19 8.03 4.97 -4.90
CA LEU A 19 6.85 4.53 -4.16
C LEU A 19 6.17 3.32 -4.80
N ASP A 20 6.18 3.21 -6.13
CA ASP A 20 5.58 2.09 -6.86
C ASP A 20 6.47 1.58 -8.02
N PRO A 21 7.54 0.82 -7.75
CA PRO A 21 8.38 0.22 -8.80
C PRO A 21 7.67 -0.91 -9.60
N VAL A 22 6.41 -1.23 -9.26
CA VAL A 22 5.65 -2.33 -9.86
C VAL A 22 5.19 -2.01 -11.29
N ASP A 23 5.22 -0.75 -11.72
CA ASP A 23 4.55 -0.34 -12.96
C ASP A 23 5.33 -0.64 -14.27
N LYS A 24 6.50 -1.31 -14.22
CA LYS A 24 7.34 -1.50 -15.43
C LYS A 24 7.92 -2.88 -15.71
N MET A 25 7.59 -3.92 -14.94
CA MET A 25 8.04 -5.29 -15.28
C MET A 25 7.14 -6.05 -16.26
N LEU A 26 6.14 -5.40 -16.89
CA LEU A 26 5.15 -6.06 -17.76
C LEU A 26 5.11 -5.60 -19.22
N THR A 27 6.08 -4.81 -19.70
CA THR A 27 6.16 -4.43 -21.12
C THR A 27 7.20 -5.21 -21.95
N SER A 28 8.06 -6.06 -21.35
CA SER A 28 9.10 -6.79 -22.10
C SER A 28 8.99 -8.32 -22.11
N ARG A 29 7.91 -8.92 -21.58
CA ARG A 29 7.71 -10.39 -21.63
C ARG A 29 6.52 -10.80 -22.49
N TRP A 30 6.51 -10.34 -23.74
CA TRP A 30 5.59 -10.86 -24.76
C TRP A 30 6.33 -11.87 -25.63
N SER A 31 6.59 -13.05 -25.05
CA SER A 31 6.99 -14.23 -25.81
C SER A 31 6.29 -15.47 -25.24
N GLY A 32 5.21 -15.88 -25.90
CA GLY A 32 5.02 -17.29 -26.25
C GLY A 32 4.22 -18.23 -25.34
N ASP A 33 3.70 -17.84 -24.16
CA ASP A 33 3.04 -18.83 -23.27
C ASP A 33 1.70 -18.38 -22.63
N ASP A 34 0.94 -17.54 -23.33
CA ASP A 34 -0.29 -16.91 -22.84
C ASP A 34 -1.55 -17.80 -22.92
N ARG A 35 -1.41 -19.13 -22.82
CA ARG A 35 -2.55 -20.07 -22.84
C ARG A 35 -3.00 -20.55 -21.46
N GLN A 36 -2.34 -20.14 -20.37
CA GLN A 36 -2.65 -20.62 -19.01
C GLN A 36 -3.42 -19.64 -18.11
N ARG A 37 -3.66 -18.38 -18.50
CA ARG A 37 -4.45 -17.40 -17.71
C ARG A 37 -5.85 -17.09 -18.26
N ALA A 38 -6.41 -17.95 -19.10
CA ALA A 38 -7.77 -17.77 -19.61
C ALA A 38 -8.83 -18.25 -18.58
N ALA A 39 -9.76 -17.37 -18.20
CA ALA A 39 -10.92 -17.78 -17.40
C ALA A 39 -11.75 -18.83 -18.14
N LYS A 40 -12.27 -19.80 -17.37
CA LYS A 40 -13.18 -20.83 -17.87
C LYS A 40 -14.62 -20.45 -17.52
N PRO A 41 -15.60 -20.81 -18.37
CA PRO A 41 -17.02 -20.68 -18.03
C PRO A 41 -17.33 -21.39 -16.71
N TYR A 42 -18.20 -20.83 -15.86
CA TYR A 42 -18.59 -21.46 -14.59
C TYR A 42 -19.21 -22.83 -14.80
N CYS A 43 -20.05 -22.93 -15.82
CA CYS A 43 -20.79 -24.13 -16.17
C CYS A 43 -21.01 -24.19 -17.68
N GLN A 44 -21.14 -25.40 -18.20
CA GLN A 44 -21.52 -25.62 -19.59
C GLN A 44 -23.03 -25.75 -19.76
N CYS A 45 -23.84 -24.92 -19.10
CA CYS A 45 -25.32 -25.01 -19.21
C CYS A 45 -25.85 -24.53 -20.58
N TRP A 46 -24.95 -24.49 -21.55
CA TRP A 46 -25.06 -24.16 -22.95
C TRP A 46 -24.60 -25.34 -23.85
N ASN A 47 -24.12 -26.46 -23.26
CA ASN A 47 -23.66 -27.68 -23.94
C ASN A 47 -23.78 -28.93 -23.03
N GLU A 48 -24.54 -29.93 -23.48
CA GLU A 48 -24.58 -31.27 -22.88
C GLU A 48 -23.34 -32.06 -23.31
N THR A 49 -22.40 -32.35 -22.38
CA THR A 49 -21.71 -33.65 -22.23
C THR A 49 -20.59 -33.57 -21.18
N GLU A 50 -20.74 -34.41 -20.13
CA GLU A 50 -19.71 -34.90 -19.17
C GLU A 50 -18.93 -33.84 -18.34
N GLY A 51 -18.84 -33.85 -17.01
CA GLY A 51 -19.16 -34.86 -16.02
C GLY A 51 -18.16 -34.76 -14.86
N ARG A 52 -18.41 -33.89 -13.87
CA ARG A 52 -18.38 -34.16 -12.40
C ARG A 52 -18.56 -32.87 -11.56
N PRO A 53 -19.16 -32.97 -10.36
CA PRO A 53 -19.71 -31.84 -9.59
C PRO A 53 -18.87 -31.44 -8.36
N THR A 54 -18.95 -30.16 -7.97
CA THR A 54 -18.53 -29.64 -6.64
C THR A 54 -19.78 -29.21 -5.84
N PRO A 55 -19.68 -29.15 -4.50
CA PRO A 55 -20.72 -29.67 -3.61
C PRO A 55 -21.98 -28.80 -3.63
N TRP A 56 -23.11 -29.48 -3.42
CA TRP A 56 -24.49 -28.97 -3.37
C TRP A 56 -25.27 -28.92 -4.69
N GLU A 57 -25.18 -29.96 -5.53
CA GLU A 57 -26.15 -30.17 -6.63
C GLU A 57 -27.30 -31.11 -6.25
N ARG A 58 -28.50 -30.75 -6.70
CA ARG A 58 -29.59 -31.71 -6.97
C ARG A 58 -29.17 -32.56 -8.18
N PRO A 59 -29.49 -33.87 -8.23
CA PRO A 59 -29.09 -34.72 -9.35
C PRO A 59 -29.66 -34.19 -10.68
N GLY A 60 -28.78 -33.88 -11.64
CA GLY A 60 -29.15 -33.60 -13.03
C GLY A 60 -29.38 -32.13 -13.43
N GLY A 61 -28.87 -31.15 -12.68
CA GLY A 61 -29.04 -29.73 -13.01
C GLY A 61 -27.84 -28.86 -12.66
N CYS A 62 -27.66 -27.81 -13.44
CA CYS A 62 -26.61 -26.80 -13.33
C CYS A 62 -26.58 -26.03 -11.98
N ALA A 63 -25.47 -26.06 -11.23
CA ALA A 63 -25.30 -25.25 -10.00
C ALA A 63 -25.15 -23.72 -10.19
N CYS A 64 -25.23 -23.21 -11.42
CA CYS A 64 -24.99 -21.79 -11.69
C CYS A 64 -26.05 -20.85 -11.13
N GLY A 65 -27.22 -21.37 -10.73
CA GLY A 65 -28.26 -20.54 -10.14
C GLY A 65 -28.98 -19.61 -11.14
N GLU A 66 -28.82 -19.78 -12.46
CA GLU A 66 -29.58 -19.00 -13.47
C GLU A 66 -31.10 -19.12 -13.34
N HIS A 67 -31.58 -20.21 -12.75
CA HIS A 67 -33.00 -20.44 -12.47
C HIS A 67 -33.41 -20.00 -11.06
N SER A 68 -32.48 -19.40 -10.29
CA SER A 68 -32.76 -18.83 -8.98
C SER A 68 -33.61 -17.57 -9.15
N ASN A 69 -34.68 -17.47 -8.35
CA ASN A 69 -35.50 -16.27 -8.28
C ASN A 69 -35.09 -15.33 -7.13
N ILE A 70 -33.98 -15.60 -6.43
CA ILE A 70 -33.52 -14.80 -5.30
C ILE A 70 -32.81 -13.55 -5.82
N SER A 71 -33.53 -12.43 -5.86
CA SER A 71 -32.99 -11.13 -6.24
C SER A 71 -33.78 -10.06 -5.49
N GLU A 72 -33.18 -9.43 -4.49
CA GLU A 72 -33.82 -8.37 -3.69
C GLU A 72 -33.99 -7.05 -4.46
N TRP A 73 -33.18 -6.85 -5.50
CA TRP A 73 -33.22 -5.70 -6.40
C TRP A 73 -33.07 -6.17 -7.86
N LYS A 74 -33.30 -5.25 -8.81
CA LYS A 74 -33.20 -5.49 -10.25
C LYS A 74 -32.61 -4.26 -10.97
N TRP A 75 -32.32 -4.36 -12.26
CA TRP A 75 -31.75 -3.25 -13.01
C TRP A 75 -32.79 -2.14 -13.24
N GLU A 76 -32.40 -0.88 -13.04
CA GLU A 76 -33.27 0.27 -13.28
C GLU A 76 -33.51 0.46 -14.79
N MET A 77 -34.78 0.60 -15.19
CA MET A 77 -35.11 0.93 -16.58
C MET A 77 -34.60 2.33 -16.95
N PRO A 78 -33.98 2.52 -18.12
CA PRO A 78 -33.57 3.84 -18.56
C PRO A 78 -34.77 4.81 -18.61
N ASN A 79 -34.60 6.01 -18.04
CA ASN A 79 -35.67 7.02 -17.91
C ASN A 79 -36.12 7.63 -19.25
N THR A 80 -35.52 7.27 -20.38
CA THR A 80 -35.86 7.76 -21.71
C THR A 80 -36.50 6.64 -22.54
N PRO A 81 -37.79 6.74 -22.89
CA PRO A 81 -38.42 5.82 -23.82
C PRO A 81 -37.67 5.89 -25.17
N GLY A 82 -37.04 4.79 -25.59
CA GLY A 82 -36.40 4.69 -26.91
C GLY A 82 -34.87 4.84 -26.94
N THR A 83 -34.15 4.73 -25.82
CA THR A 83 -32.68 4.61 -25.86
C THR A 83 -32.27 3.32 -26.58
N SER A 84 -31.74 3.45 -27.79
CA SER A 84 -31.34 2.33 -28.66
C SER A 84 -30.17 1.50 -28.14
N TRP A 85 -29.55 1.90 -27.02
CA TRP A 85 -28.29 1.36 -26.53
C TRP A 85 -28.43 0.31 -25.44
N VAL A 86 -29.61 0.15 -24.83
CA VAL A 86 -29.86 -0.85 -23.78
C VAL A 86 -31.25 -1.47 -23.98
N LEU A 87 -31.30 -2.79 -24.07
CA LEU A 87 -32.53 -3.57 -24.07
C LEU A 87 -32.58 -4.43 -22.80
N MET A 88 -33.67 -4.35 -22.04
CA MET A 88 -33.88 -5.17 -20.84
C MET A 88 -35.05 -6.13 -21.03
N CYS A 89 -34.96 -7.31 -20.41
CA CYS A 89 -36.11 -8.22 -20.33
C CYS A 89 -37.19 -7.65 -19.39
N PRO A 90 -38.47 -8.09 -19.49
CA PRO A 90 -39.56 -7.61 -18.64
C PRO A 90 -39.27 -7.74 -17.13
N GLU A 91 -38.53 -8.78 -16.74
CA GLU A 91 -38.14 -9.03 -15.35
C GLU A 91 -36.98 -8.14 -14.87
N GLN A 92 -36.37 -7.34 -15.76
CA GLN A 92 -35.25 -6.43 -15.48
C GLN A 92 -34.02 -7.12 -14.86
N LYS A 93 -33.85 -8.42 -15.13
CA LYS A 93 -32.67 -9.19 -14.68
C LYS A 93 -31.63 -9.35 -15.76
N GLN A 94 -32.01 -9.30 -17.04
CA GLN A 94 -31.09 -9.39 -18.16
C GLN A 94 -31.02 -8.06 -18.90
N VAL A 95 -29.79 -7.62 -19.16
CA VAL A 95 -29.47 -6.41 -19.90
C VAL A 95 -28.70 -6.80 -21.16
N THR A 96 -29.10 -6.25 -22.30
CA THR A 96 -28.38 -6.37 -23.57
C THR A 96 -27.98 -4.97 -24.01
N PHE A 97 -26.68 -4.72 -24.04
CA PHE A 97 -26.12 -3.45 -24.49
C PHE A 97 -25.98 -3.47 -26.02
N HIS A 98 -26.20 -2.30 -26.63
CA HIS A 98 -25.97 -2.04 -28.04
C HIS A 98 -26.59 -3.11 -28.96
N PRO A 99 -27.92 -3.35 -28.90
CA PRO A 99 -28.59 -4.46 -29.59
C PRO A 99 -28.42 -4.50 -31.11
N PHE A 100 -28.11 -3.36 -31.73
CA PHE A 100 -27.89 -3.24 -33.18
C PHE A 100 -26.42 -2.99 -33.53
N TYR A 101 -25.85 -1.89 -33.02
CA TYR A 101 -24.44 -1.51 -33.17
C TYR A 101 -24.02 -0.69 -31.95
N SER A 102 -22.70 -0.59 -31.71
CA SER A 102 -22.14 0.20 -30.60
C SER A 102 -21.64 1.56 -31.10
N SER A 103 -21.98 2.63 -30.39
CA SER A 103 -21.51 4.00 -30.66
C SER A 103 -20.65 4.59 -29.54
N GLY A 104 -20.41 3.84 -28.47
CA GLY A 104 -19.73 4.32 -27.26
C GLY A 104 -19.95 3.38 -26.08
N THR A 105 -19.87 3.89 -24.86
CA THR A 105 -20.14 3.11 -23.65
C THR A 105 -21.57 3.32 -23.16
N ALA A 106 -22.25 2.23 -22.82
CA ALA A 106 -23.54 2.24 -22.16
C ALA A 106 -23.43 1.60 -20.78
N ALA A 107 -24.17 2.13 -19.80
CA ALA A 107 -24.16 1.67 -18.42
C ALA A 107 -25.57 1.59 -17.84
N VAL A 108 -25.74 0.73 -16.85
CA VAL A 108 -27.00 0.52 -16.12
C VAL A 108 -26.69 0.39 -14.64
N LYS A 109 -27.54 0.94 -13.78
CA LYS A 109 -27.49 0.76 -12.32
C LYS A 109 -28.68 -0.05 -11.79
N GLY A 110 -28.53 -0.58 -10.59
CA GLY A 110 -29.64 -1.21 -9.84
C GLY A 110 -30.69 -0.19 -9.39
N ASP A 111 -31.93 -0.65 -9.19
CA ASP A 111 -33.07 0.17 -8.76
C ASP A 111 -33.11 0.47 -7.26
N THR A 112 -32.24 -0.17 -6.47
CA THR A 112 -32.21 -0.08 -5.01
C THR A 112 -30.83 0.38 -4.54
N PRO A 113 -30.75 1.43 -3.68
CA PRO A 113 -29.48 1.87 -3.11
C PRO A 113 -28.98 0.89 -2.05
N LEU A 114 -27.67 0.69 -2.02
CA LEU A 114 -26.95 0.03 -0.94
C LEU A 114 -26.73 1.04 0.18
N VAL A 115 -27.27 0.74 1.36
CA VAL A 115 -27.19 1.58 2.57
C VAL A 115 -26.19 1.01 3.58
N ASN A 116 -25.65 1.89 4.43
CA ASN A 116 -24.72 1.53 5.51
C ASN A 116 -25.31 0.48 6.47
N ASP A 117 -24.41 -0.20 7.19
CA ASP A 117 -24.73 -1.24 8.19
C ASP A 117 -25.36 -2.52 7.61
N TYR A 118 -25.14 -2.78 6.32
CA TYR A 118 -25.53 -4.00 5.64
C TYR A 118 -24.35 -4.62 4.87
N HIS A 119 -24.41 -5.93 4.72
CA HIS A 119 -23.60 -6.69 3.78
C HIS A 119 -24.44 -7.03 2.55
N TYR A 120 -23.88 -6.88 1.36
CA TYR A 120 -24.55 -7.16 0.10
C TYR A 120 -23.74 -8.16 -0.70
N TYR A 121 -24.44 -9.04 -1.42
CA TYR A 121 -23.83 -9.92 -2.40
C TYR A 121 -24.73 -10.10 -3.61
N TRP A 122 -24.17 -9.96 -4.81
CA TRP A 122 -24.87 -10.26 -6.04
C TRP A 122 -23.97 -10.95 -7.06
N GLU A 123 -24.59 -11.68 -7.98
CA GLU A 123 -23.91 -12.40 -9.06
C GLU A 123 -24.44 -11.98 -10.42
N VAL A 124 -23.52 -11.57 -11.31
CA VAL A 124 -23.79 -11.27 -12.72
C VAL A 124 -23.17 -12.35 -13.59
N LYS A 125 -23.98 -13.00 -14.44
CA LYS A 125 -23.50 -13.98 -15.41
C LYS A 125 -23.34 -13.36 -16.79
N MET A 126 -22.19 -13.64 -17.41
CA MET A 126 -21.89 -13.23 -18.79
C MET A 126 -22.57 -14.20 -19.78
N LEU A 127 -23.51 -13.71 -20.59
CA LEU A 127 -24.25 -14.54 -21.56
C LEU A 127 -23.58 -14.55 -22.94
N THR A 128 -22.82 -13.50 -23.25
CA THR A 128 -22.08 -13.33 -24.51
C THR A 128 -20.59 -13.28 -24.24
N GLU A 129 -19.79 -13.51 -25.28
CA GLU A 129 -18.34 -13.34 -25.18
C GLU A 129 -18.01 -11.86 -24.94
N PRO A 130 -17.19 -11.53 -23.92
CA PRO A 130 -16.71 -10.18 -23.75
C PRO A 130 -15.75 -9.77 -24.86
N TYR A 131 -15.93 -8.58 -25.43
CA TYR A 131 -15.04 -7.99 -26.42
C TYR A 131 -15.16 -6.46 -26.39
N GLY A 132 -14.46 -5.76 -27.29
CA GLY A 132 -14.47 -4.30 -27.35
C GLY A 132 -13.51 -3.66 -26.35
N THR A 133 -13.64 -2.35 -26.17
CA THR A 133 -12.75 -1.56 -25.30
C THR A 133 -12.85 -1.99 -23.84
N ASP A 134 -14.08 -2.11 -23.32
CA ASP A 134 -14.32 -2.65 -22.00
C ASP A 134 -15.76 -3.15 -21.79
N ILE A 135 -15.89 -4.09 -20.85
CA ILE A 135 -17.10 -4.62 -20.24
C ILE A 135 -16.80 -4.71 -18.75
N MET A 136 -17.64 -4.10 -17.92
CA MET A 136 -17.34 -3.94 -16.50
C MET A 136 -18.51 -4.30 -15.59
N VAL A 137 -18.18 -4.84 -14.43
CA VAL A 137 -19.11 -5.07 -13.31
C VAL A 137 -18.57 -4.36 -12.09
N GLY A 138 -19.42 -3.66 -11.34
CA GLY A 138 -18.99 -2.96 -10.14
C GLY A 138 -20.12 -2.17 -9.49
N LEU A 139 -19.78 -0.97 -9.00
CA LEU A 139 -20.72 -0.11 -8.27
C LEU A 139 -20.35 1.36 -8.44
N GLY A 140 -21.32 2.25 -8.20
CA GLY A 140 -21.09 3.68 -8.24
C GLY A 140 -22.19 4.46 -7.53
N THR A 141 -21.99 5.77 -7.38
CA THR A 141 -22.97 6.67 -6.78
C THR A 141 -23.98 7.17 -7.81
N ASN A 142 -24.97 7.91 -7.36
CA ASN A 142 -25.88 8.64 -8.24
C ASN A 142 -25.23 9.84 -8.97
N LYS A 143 -23.99 10.22 -8.62
CA LYS A 143 -23.26 11.31 -9.28
C LYS A 143 -22.56 10.87 -10.56
N VAL A 144 -22.45 9.56 -10.80
CA VAL A 144 -21.87 9.02 -12.03
C VAL A 144 -22.73 9.42 -13.23
N ASP A 145 -22.19 10.25 -14.12
CA ASP A 145 -22.89 10.69 -15.32
C ASP A 145 -22.85 9.60 -16.40
N MET A 146 -24.01 8.95 -16.61
CA MET A 146 -24.16 7.90 -17.62
C MET A 146 -24.29 8.43 -19.05
N SER A 147 -24.54 9.73 -19.23
CA SER A 147 -24.79 10.32 -20.55
C SER A 147 -23.51 10.74 -21.28
N ASP A 148 -22.47 11.13 -20.54
CA ASP A 148 -21.18 11.63 -21.07
C ASP A 148 -20.38 10.59 -21.87
N SER A 149 -20.67 9.30 -21.70
CA SER A 149 -19.93 8.20 -22.33
C SER A 149 -20.62 7.57 -23.55
N LEU A 150 -21.82 8.03 -23.93
CA LEU A 150 -22.64 7.42 -24.99
C LEU A 150 -21.99 7.42 -26.38
N PHE A 151 -21.06 8.35 -26.63
CA PHE A 151 -20.33 8.49 -27.89
C PHE A 151 -18.81 8.28 -27.77
N THR A 152 -18.35 7.77 -26.62
CA THR A 152 -16.93 7.57 -26.31
C THR A 152 -16.70 6.14 -25.85
N PHE A 153 -15.77 5.42 -26.48
CA PHE A 153 -15.38 4.08 -26.07
C PHE A 153 -14.41 4.14 -24.90
N THR A 154 -14.88 3.87 -23.68
CA THR A 154 -14.07 3.99 -22.47
C THR A 154 -14.39 2.93 -21.41
N SER A 155 -13.41 2.63 -20.56
CA SER A 155 -13.59 1.91 -19.30
C SER A 155 -14.35 2.79 -18.30
N PHE A 156 -15.67 2.63 -18.29
CA PHE A 156 -16.59 3.56 -17.64
C PHE A 156 -16.51 3.53 -16.10
N LEU A 157 -16.58 2.35 -15.50
CA LEU A 157 -16.56 2.23 -14.04
C LEU A 157 -15.13 2.43 -13.53
N GLY A 158 -14.95 3.34 -12.57
CA GLY A 158 -13.65 3.72 -12.05
C GLY A 158 -12.93 4.82 -12.82
N ARG A 159 -13.61 5.48 -13.78
CA ARG A 159 -13.09 6.69 -14.44
C ARG A 159 -12.90 7.83 -13.45
N ASP A 160 -13.73 7.89 -12.42
CA ASP A 160 -13.76 8.90 -11.37
C ASP A 160 -13.76 8.26 -9.98
N GLY A 161 -13.74 9.11 -8.95
CA GLY A 161 -13.87 8.70 -7.55
C GLY A 161 -15.29 8.27 -7.13
N GLU A 162 -16.26 8.32 -8.04
CA GLU A 162 -17.67 8.04 -7.77
C GLU A 162 -18.09 6.63 -8.22
N SER A 163 -17.18 5.88 -8.85
CA SER A 163 -17.43 4.51 -9.34
C SER A 163 -16.23 3.58 -9.13
N TYR A 164 -16.50 2.28 -9.10
CA TYR A 164 -15.53 1.20 -8.90
C TYR A 164 -15.89 0.07 -9.85
N GLY A 165 -14.91 -0.50 -10.55
CA GLY A 165 -15.20 -1.51 -11.58
C GLY A 165 -14.16 -2.59 -11.72
N LEU A 166 -14.61 -3.80 -12.04
CA LEU A 166 -13.79 -4.90 -12.55
C LEU A 166 -14.06 -5.07 -14.05
N SER A 167 -13.02 -4.91 -14.86
CA SER A 167 -13.01 -5.12 -16.31
C SER A 167 -12.99 -6.61 -16.66
N TYR A 168 -13.53 -6.96 -17.84
CA TYR A 168 -13.42 -8.31 -18.41
C TYR A 168 -11.99 -8.77 -18.64
N THR A 169 -11.04 -7.84 -18.69
CA THR A 169 -9.60 -8.12 -18.77
C THR A 169 -8.98 -8.54 -17.44
N GLY A 170 -9.71 -8.42 -16.32
CA GLY A 170 -9.20 -8.61 -14.96
C GLY A 170 -8.67 -7.32 -14.33
N ALA A 171 -8.80 -6.18 -15.02
CA ALA A 171 -8.37 -4.90 -14.49
C ALA A 171 -9.38 -4.32 -13.49
N LEU A 172 -8.97 -4.04 -12.26
CA LEU A 172 -9.73 -3.23 -11.31
C LEU A 172 -9.50 -1.76 -11.61
N ARG A 173 -10.54 -0.94 -11.48
CA ARG A 173 -10.47 0.50 -11.75
C ARG A 173 -11.20 1.32 -10.70
N HIS A 174 -10.57 2.40 -10.28
CA HIS A 174 -11.15 3.44 -9.42
C HIS A 174 -10.36 4.74 -9.54
N ASN A 175 -11.01 5.89 -9.67
CA ASN A 175 -10.33 7.19 -9.72
C ASN A 175 -9.21 7.25 -10.77
N ALA A 176 -9.48 6.74 -11.98
CA ALA A 176 -8.55 6.57 -13.10
C ALA A 176 -7.35 5.63 -12.84
N SER A 177 -7.22 5.06 -11.64
CA SER A 177 -6.22 4.02 -11.35
C SER A 177 -6.65 2.68 -11.93
N VAL A 178 -5.66 1.83 -12.28
CA VAL A 178 -5.86 0.51 -12.86
C VAL A 178 -4.93 -0.49 -12.18
N SER A 179 -5.43 -1.58 -11.59
CA SER A 179 -4.62 -2.72 -11.15
C SER A 179 -5.02 -3.98 -11.92
N ARG A 180 -4.06 -4.88 -12.24
CA ARG A 180 -4.28 -6.04 -13.14
C ARG A 180 -4.01 -7.39 -12.48
N ASP A 181 -4.27 -7.47 -11.18
CA ASP A 181 -3.96 -8.67 -10.39
C ASP A 181 -5.07 -9.73 -10.44
N ASN A 182 -6.22 -9.41 -11.06
CA ASN A 182 -7.38 -10.29 -11.09
C ASN A 182 -7.43 -11.06 -12.40
N THR A 183 -8.10 -12.21 -12.37
CA THR A 183 -8.34 -12.97 -13.59
C THR A 183 -9.48 -12.31 -14.37
N GLY A 184 -9.30 -12.11 -15.68
CA GLY A 184 -10.37 -11.68 -16.57
C GLY A 184 -11.53 -12.68 -16.63
N PHE A 185 -12.60 -12.35 -17.33
CA PHE A 185 -13.78 -13.21 -17.45
C PHE A 185 -14.24 -13.36 -18.90
N CYS A 186 -14.93 -14.47 -19.19
CA CYS A 186 -15.36 -14.87 -20.53
C CYS A 186 -16.85 -15.21 -20.54
N LYS A 187 -17.37 -15.64 -21.70
CA LYS A 187 -18.75 -16.13 -21.80
C LYS A 187 -19.01 -17.25 -20.79
N GLY A 188 -20.09 -17.14 -20.03
CA GLY A 188 -20.50 -18.11 -19.02
C GLY A 188 -19.80 -17.99 -17.66
N SER A 189 -18.86 -17.05 -17.50
CA SER A 189 -18.34 -16.69 -16.18
C SER A 189 -19.42 -16.06 -15.29
N ILE A 190 -19.32 -16.30 -13.98
CA ILE A 190 -20.12 -15.65 -12.95
C ILE A 190 -19.24 -14.67 -12.19
N ILE A 191 -19.62 -13.40 -12.18
CA ILE A 191 -18.95 -12.33 -11.46
C ILE A 191 -19.78 -12.06 -10.21
N GLY A 192 -19.26 -12.47 -9.05
CA GLY A 192 -19.83 -12.14 -7.75
C GLY A 192 -19.25 -10.82 -7.24
N VAL A 193 -20.08 -10.00 -6.61
CA VAL A 193 -19.66 -8.76 -5.97
C VAL A 193 -20.15 -8.76 -4.55
N LYS A 194 -19.23 -8.62 -3.60
CA LYS A 194 -19.51 -8.56 -2.18
C LYS A 194 -19.16 -7.18 -1.66
N VAL A 195 -20.13 -6.53 -1.02
CA VAL A 195 -19.96 -5.21 -0.43
C VAL A 195 -20.27 -5.29 1.05
N ASP A 196 -19.28 -5.02 1.88
CA ASP A 196 -19.45 -4.89 3.33
C ASP A 196 -19.52 -3.40 3.67
N LEU A 197 -20.71 -2.83 3.85
CA LEU A 197 -20.86 -1.42 4.24
C LEU A 197 -20.78 -1.20 5.76
N TRP A 198 -20.53 -2.25 6.53
CA TRP A 198 -20.14 -2.13 7.93
C TRP A 198 -18.64 -1.82 8.05
N GLN A 199 -17.81 -2.57 7.33
CA GLN A 199 -16.35 -2.37 7.24
C GLN A 199 -15.92 -1.41 6.12
N GLY A 200 -16.80 -1.18 5.14
CA GLY A 200 -16.53 -0.35 3.97
C GLY A 200 -15.68 -1.03 2.88
N THR A 201 -15.81 -2.34 2.67
CA THR A 201 -14.98 -3.10 1.72
C THR A 201 -15.77 -3.63 0.51
N LEU A 202 -15.11 -3.69 -0.65
CA LEU A 202 -15.62 -4.26 -1.91
C LEU A 202 -14.68 -5.39 -2.34
N GLU A 203 -15.24 -6.57 -2.54
CA GLU A 203 -14.54 -7.77 -2.97
C GLU A 203 -15.24 -8.37 -4.19
N PHE A 204 -14.45 -8.78 -5.19
CA PHE A 204 -14.96 -9.47 -6.39
C PHE A 204 -14.69 -10.97 -6.31
N TYR A 205 -15.58 -11.73 -6.92
CA TYR A 205 -15.50 -13.18 -7.03
C TYR A 205 -15.60 -13.55 -8.50
N LEU A 206 -14.66 -14.35 -8.99
CA LEU A 206 -14.80 -14.98 -10.30
C LEU A 206 -15.19 -16.44 -10.08
N ASN A 207 -16.33 -16.85 -10.63
CA ASN A 207 -16.84 -18.22 -10.53
C ASN A 207 -16.95 -18.68 -9.07
N ARG A 208 -17.42 -17.80 -8.17
CA ARG A 208 -17.53 -18.01 -6.71
C ARG A 208 -16.19 -18.23 -5.99
N LYS A 209 -15.06 -17.95 -6.64
CA LYS A 209 -13.75 -17.89 -6.01
C LYS A 209 -13.39 -16.43 -5.77
N SER A 210 -13.04 -16.07 -4.54
CA SER A 210 -12.58 -14.73 -4.20
C SER A 210 -11.40 -14.32 -5.09
N GLN A 211 -11.38 -13.06 -5.50
CA GLN A 211 -10.23 -12.41 -6.14
C GLN A 211 -9.49 -11.47 -5.16
N GLY A 212 -9.86 -11.48 -3.88
CA GLY A 212 -9.37 -10.56 -2.86
C GLY A 212 -10.19 -9.27 -2.74
N ILE A 213 -10.02 -8.58 -1.61
CA ILE A 213 -10.66 -7.27 -1.38
C ILE A 213 -10.04 -6.26 -2.34
N ALA A 214 -10.86 -5.74 -3.23
CA ALA A 214 -10.46 -4.83 -4.30
C ALA A 214 -10.41 -3.37 -3.84
N PHE A 215 -11.34 -2.95 -2.99
CA PHE A 215 -11.42 -1.56 -2.53
C PHE A 215 -11.89 -1.46 -1.08
N TYR A 216 -11.49 -0.37 -0.43
CA TYR A 216 -11.82 -0.02 0.95
C TYR A 216 -12.52 1.34 1.01
N ASN A 217 -12.94 1.76 2.20
CA ASN A 217 -13.54 3.06 2.48
C ASN A 217 -14.81 3.40 1.67
N LEU A 218 -15.68 2.41 1.43
CA LEU A 218 -16.94 2.63 0.70
C LEU A 218 -17.97 3.43 1.50
N ARG A 219 -17.83 3.51 2.83
CA ARG A 219 -18.76 4.21 3.73
C ARG A 219 -18.77 5.72 3.56
N ARG A 220 -17.79 6.29 2.85
CA ARG A 220 -17.76 7.71 2.48
C ARG A 220 -18.94 8.11 1.59
N HIS A 221 -19.51 7.15 0.87
CA HIS A 221 -20.63 7.38 -0.04
C HIS A 221 -21.96 7.24 0.71
N GLN A 222 -22.88 8.19 0.50
CA GLN A 222 -24.21 8.14 1.14
C GLN A 222 -25.09 7.03 0.58
N SER A 223 -24.96 6.73 -0.71
CA SER A 223 -25.70 5.66 -1.38
C SER A 223 -24.91 5.15 -2.57
N LEU A 224 -24.72 3.84 -2.61
CA LEU A 224 -24.07 3.14 -3.71
C LEU A 224 -25.09 2.33 -4.48
N TYR A 225 -24.84 2.10 -5.77
CA TYR A 225 -25.69 1.29 -6.63
C TYR A 225 -24.83 0.25 -7.32
N PRO A 226 -25.28 -1.01 -7.41
CA PRO A 226 -24.70 -1.98 -8.33
C PRO A 226 -24.73 -1.41 -9.75
N MET A 227 -23.65 -1.58 -10.52
CA MET A 227 -23.54 -1.07 -11.88
C MET A 227 -22.87 -2.06 -12.81
N ILE A 228 -23.30 -2.05 -14.07
CA ILE A 228 -22.65 -2.76 -15.18
C ILE A 228 -22.54 -1.83 -16.39
N SER A 229 -21.48 -1.99 -17.17
CA SER A 229 -21.27 -1.20 -18.39
C SER A 229 -20.66 -2.02 -19.51
N SER A 230 -20.88 -1.59 -20.74
CA SER A 230 -20.35 -2.25 -21.93
C SER A 230 -20.13 -1.29 -23.09
N THR A 231 -19.03 -1.52 -23.81
CA THR A 231 -18.73 -0.94 -25.12
C THR A 231 -19.04 -1.88 -26.28
N ALA A 232 -19.36 -3.15 -25.99
CA ALA A 232 -19.56 -4.18 -27.00
C ALA A 232 -20.98 -4.21 -27.54
N ALA A 233 -21.10 -4.28 -28.87
CA ALA A 233 -22.38 -4.55 -29.53
C ALA A 233 -22.97 -5.90 -29.09
N GLN A 234 -24.29 -5.98 -28.98
CA GLN A 234 -25.03 -7.21 -28.66
C GLN A 234 -24.52 -7.96 -27.41
N SER A 235 -23.89 -7.26 -26.46
CA SER A 235 -23.34 -7.88 -25.27
C SER A 235 -24.42 -8.02 -24.21
N SER A 236 -24.56 -9.22 -23.64
CA SER A 236 -25.65 -9.53 -22.71
C SER A 236 -25.15 -10.11 -21.40
N MET A 237 -25.73 -9.59 -20.31
CA MET A 237 -25.40 -9.95 -18.93
C MET A 237 -26.69 -10.17 -18.14
N ARG A 238 -26.67 -11.08 -17.17
CA ARG A 238 -27.85 -11.41 -16.35
C ARG A 238 -27.52 -11.40 -14.87
N LEU A 239 -28.34 -10.69 -14.08
CA LEU A 239 -28.39 -10.80 -12.63
C LEU A 239 -29.05 -12.12 -12.25
N ILE A 240 -28.30 -13.01 -11.61
CA ILE A 240 -28.75 -14.38 -11.25
C ILE A 240 -28.95 -14.56 -9.74
N TYR A 241 -28.37 -13.66 -8.94
CA TYR A 241 -28.52 -13.64 -7.49
C TYR A 241 -28.32 -12.23 -6.97
N ALA A 242 -29.14 -11.79 -6.01
CA ALA A 242 -28.90 -10.59 -5.22
C ALA A 242 -29.55 -10.74 -3.84
N ALA A 243 -28.76 -10.58 -2.79
CA ALA A 243 -29.22 -10.63 -1.41
C ALA A 243 -28.46 -9.65 -0.53
N SER A 244 -29.07 -9.29 0.59
CA SER A 244 -28.46 -8.46 1.62
C SER A 244 -28.68 -9.05 3.01
N TRP A 245 -27.83 -8.65 3.95
CA TRP A 245 -28.00 -8.99 5.35
C TRP A 245 -27.52 -7.84 6.24
N GLN A 246 -28.39 -7.35 7.12
CA GLN A 246 -28.02 -6.34 8.11
C GLN A 246 -26.86 -6.83 8.99
N ALA A 247 -25.85 -5.99 9.13
CA ALA A 247 -24.69 -6.26 9.96
C ALA A 247 -25.13 -6.47 11.41
N SER A 248 -24.71 -7.59 11.99
CA SER A 248 -24.97 -7.93 13.38
C SER A 248 -24.00 -9.01 13.84
N LEU A 249 -23.80 -9.11 15.15
CA LEU A 249 -23.01 -10.19 15.76
C LEU A 249 -23.52 -11.58 15.34
N LEU A 250 -24.83 -11.73 15.10
CA LEU A 250 -25.43 -12.96 14.61
C LEU A 250 -24.89 -13.37 13.24
N VAL A 251 -24.69 -12.41 12.33
CA VAL A 251 -24.15 -12.64 11.00
C VAL A 251 -22.69 -13.06 11.08
N ASP A 252 -21.89 -12.40 11.91
CA ASP A 252 -20.49 -12.76 12.08
C ASP A 252 -20.32 -14.13 12.74
N ALA A 253 -21.15 -14.45 13.74
CA ALA A 253 -21.23 -15.79 14.32
C ALA A 253 -21.65 -16.83 13.27
N ALA A 254 -22.60 -16.50 12.38
CA ALA A 254 -23.02 -17.39 11.31
C ALA A 254 -21.93 -17.63 10.26
N LYS A 255 -21.14 -16.61 9.90
CA LYS A 255 -19.96 -16.73 9.02
C LYS A 255 -18.92 -17.68 9.62
N ILE A 256 -18.59 -17.49 10.91
CA ILE A 256 -17.64 -18.34 11.64
C ILE A 256 -18.15 -19.77 11.71
N LEU A 257 -19.40 -19.96 12.15
CA LEU A 257 -20.02 -21.28 12.27
C LEU A 257 -20.02 -22.01 10.93
N ALA A 258 -20.39 -21.32 9.85
CA ALA A 258 -20.44 -21.92 8.53
C ALA A 258 -19.05 -22.29 8.00
N ALA A 259 -18.01 -21.51 8.29
CA ALA A 259 -16.62 -21.85 7.97
C ALA A 259 -16.12 -23.07 8.77
N SER A 260 -16.61 -23.27 9.99
CA SER A 260 -16.23 -24.40 10.85
C SER A 260 -16.99 -25.71 10.57
N VAL A 261 -18.08 -25.68 9.78
CA VAL A 261 -18.88 -26.87 9.48
C VAL A 261 -18.28 -27.63 8.30
N HIS A 262 -17.25 -28.43 8.57
CA HIS A 262 -16.81 -29.49 7.65
C HIS A 262 -17.73 -30.70 7.80
N GLY A 263 -18.89 -30.64 7.14
CA GLY A 263 -19.63 -31.84 6.73
C GLY A 263 -20.63 -32.48 7.71
N ASP A 264 -20.58 -32.24 9.03
CA ASP A 264 -21.40 -33.05 9.96
C ASP A 264 -22.04 -32.35 11.18
N LEU A 265 -21.98 -31.01 11.29
CA LEU A 265 -22.78 -30.34 12.34
C LEU A 265 -24.27 -30.44 11.97
N GLY A 266 -25.06 -31.09 12.84
CA GLY A 266 -26.52 -31.14 12.75
C GLY A 266 -27.14 -29.76 12.99
N LEU A 267 -27.01 -28.86 12.02
CA LEU A 267 -27.57 -27.52 12.10
C LEU A 267 -29.10 -27.61 12.18
N PRO A 268 -29.75 -26.82 13.07
CA PRO A 268 -31.20 -26.73 13.11
C PRO A 268 -31.76 -26.47 11.70
N PRO A 269 -32.89 -27.10 11.30
CA PRO A 269 -33.41 -26.99 9.94
C PRO A 269 -33.58 -25.55 9.44
N GLY A 270 -33.99 -24.63 10.32
CA GLY A 270 -34.10 -23.20 10.02
C GLY A 270 -32.75 -22.58 9.66
N LEU A 271 -31.73 -22.76 10.51
CA LEU A 271 -30.38 -22.24 10.25
C LEU A 271 -29.75 -22.85 9.01
N ARG A 272 -29.95 -24.15 8.79
CA ARG A 272 -29.50 -24.85 7.58
C ARG A 272 -30.16 -24.28 6.32
N HIS A 273 -31.45 -23.95 6.38
CA HIS A 273 -32.15 -23.31 5.27
C HIS A 273 -31.61 -21.90 5.01
N THR A 274 -31.44 -21.10 6.06
CA THR A 274 -30.92 -19.73 5.97
C THR A 274 -29.52 -19.70 5.36
N LEU A 275 -28.59 -20.54 5.84
CA LEU A 275 -27.23 -20.62 5.29
C LEU A 275 -27.21 -21.12 3.84
N LYS A 276 -28.14 -21.98 3.44
CA LYS A 276 -28.30 -22.41 2.04
C LYS A 276 -28.80 -21.27 1.14
N SER A 277 -29.75 -20.46 1.62
CA SER A 277 -30.23 -19.31 0.86
C SER A 277 -29.21 -18.17 0.78
N GLN A 278 -28.34 -18.06 1.79
CA GLN A 278 -27.32 -17.02 1.94
C GLN A 278 -25.91 -17.63 1.84
N PHE A 279 -25.71 -18.47 0.82
CA PHE A 279 -24.48 -19.26 0.62
C PHE A 279 -23.21 -18.39 0.55
N TRP A 280 -23.35 -17.13 0.16
CA TRP A 280 -22.23 -16.20 0.03
C TRP A 280 -21.56 -15.86 1.36
N LEU A 281 -22.23 -16.07 2.49
CA LEU A 281 -21.62 -15.99 3.82
C LEU A 281 -20.56 -17.07 4.06
N THR A 282 -20.61 -18.15 3.28
CA THR A 282 -19.76 -19.33 3.44
C THR A 282 -18.75 -19.46 2.31
N LEU A 283 -18.64 -18.45 1.43
CA LEU A 283 -17.61 -18.45 0.41
C LEU A 283 -16.24 -18.35 1.07
N PRO A 284 -15.26 -19.16 0.66
CA PRO A 284 -13.94 -19.18 1.28
C PRO A 284 -13.25 -17.83 1.05
N ASN A 285 -13.00 -17.10 2.13
CA ASN A 285 -11.97 -16.07 2.16
C ASN A 285 -10.61 -16.76 2.18
N GLU A 286 -9.64 -16.32 1.39
CA GLU A 286 -8.28 -16.92 1.40
C GLU A 286 -7.61 -16.89 2.78
N LYS A 287 -8.08 -16.02 3.71
CA LYS A 287 -7.64 -16.00 5.11
C LYS A 287 -8.20 -17.13 6.00
N CYS A 288 -9.18 -17.91 5.55
CA CYS A 288 -9.85 -18.93 6.37
C CYS A 288 -9.40 -20.38 6.10
N ILE A 289 -8.42 -20.61 5.21
CA ILE A 289 -7.79 -21.94 5.10
C ILE A 289 -6.69 -22.03 6.16
N LEU A 290 -7.10 -22.26 7.42
CA LEU A 290 -6.20 -22.87 8.39
C LEU A 290 -5.84 -24.25 7.81
N LYS A 291 -4.55 -24.49 7.57
CA LYS A 291 -4.06 -25.79 7.10
C LYS A 291 -4.30 -26.82 8.22
N ASP A 292 -5.27 -27.72 7.98
CA ASP A 292 -5.73 -28.78 8.88
C ASP A 292 -4.71 -29.91 9.18
N GLU A 293 -3.39 -29.69 9.07
CA GLU A 293 -2.40 -30.76 9.28
C GLU A 293 -1.59 -30.73 10.59
N GLU A 294 -1.88 -29.84 11.54
CA GLU A 294 -1.20 -29.86 12.85
C GLU A 294 -2.17 -29.80 14.04
N LEU A 295 -3.04 -30.82 14.18
CA LEU A 295 -3.63 -31.16 15.48
C LEU A 295 -2.92 -32.38 16.08
N LYS A 296 -1.87 -32.11 16.86
CA LYS A 296 -1.52 -32.94 18.02
C LYS A 296 -1.38 -32.04 19.26
N PRO A 297 -1.92 -32.47 20.41
CA PRO A 297 -2.04 -31.60 21.57
C PRO A 297 -0.70 -31.53 22.32
N GLN A 298 -0.10 -30.35 22.41
CA GLN A 298 0.95 -30.07 23.38
C GLN A 298 0.66 -28.79 24.16
N VAL A 299 0.33 -29.03 25.42
CA VAL A 299 0.42 -28.22 26.65
C VAL A 299 0.95 -26.79 26.49
N ASN A 300 0.10 -25.84 26.92
CA ASN A 300 0.37 -24.46 27.32
C ASN A 300 1.86 -24.09 27.52
N GLN A 301 2.40 -23.33 26.58
CA GLN A 301 3.34 -22.26 26.86
C GLN A 301 2.95 -21.05 26.02
N ALA A 302 2.70 -19.93 26.70
CA ALA A 302 2.50 -18.64 26.05
C ALA A 302 3.81 -18.26 25.35
N THR A 303 3.88 -18.47 24.04
CA THR A 303 4.97 -17.97 23.22
C THR A 303 4.48 -16.76 22.44
N ASN A 304 5.06 -15.62 22.80
CA ASN A 304 5.23 -14.41 22.01
C ASN A 304 4.92 -14.59 20.52
N LYS A 305 3.93 -13.86 20.02
CA LYS A 305 3.89 -13.48 18.60
C LYS A 305 5.14 -12.64 18.36
N SER A 306 6.19 -13.25 17.83
CA SER A 306 7.34 -12.51 17.32
C SER A 306 6.87 -11.61 16.18
N ASN A 307 7.19 -10.32 16.28
CA ASN A 307 6.96 -9.29 15.29
C ASN A 307 7.71 -9.63 13.98
N THR A 308 7.12 -10.46 13.13
CA THR A 308 7.58 -10.65 11.74
C THR A 308 6.89 -9.68 10.77
N SER A 309 6.36 -8.56 11.27
CA SER A 309 5.55 -7.57 10.53
C SER A 309 6.15 -6.15 10.61
N MET A 310 7.45 -5.98 10.38
CA MET A 310 8.10 -4.65 10.38
C MET A 310 8.96 -4.34 9.14
N ARG A 311 9.24 -5.30 8.26
CA ARG A 311 9.95 -5.05 7.00
C ARG A 311 8.98 -5.17 5.83
N ASP A 312 8.68 -4.03 5.20
CA ASP A 312 7.80 -3.91 4.04
C ASP A 312 8.43 -2.93 3.03
N PRO A 313 9.47 -3.36 2.30
CA PRO A 313 10.19 -2.51 1.37
C PRO A 313 9.40 -2.29 0.09
N THR A 314 9.47 -1.09 -0.50
CA THR A 314 8.92 -0.84 -1.84
C THR A 314 9.92 -1.20 -2.94
N VAL A 315 11.22 -1.10 -2.68
CA VAL A 315 12.28 -1.49 -3.62
C VAL A 315 12.90 -2.82 -3.20
N VAL A 316 12.90 -3.78 -4.12
CA VAL A 316 13.54 -5.09 -3.94
C VAL A 316 14.42 -5.42 -5.14
N GLY A 317 15.51 -6.15 -4.91
CA GLY A 317 16.44 -6.48 -5.99
C GLY A 317 15.79 -7.32 -7.11
N VAL A 318 16.10 -7.01 -8.36
CA VAL A 318 15.54 -7.75 -9.50
C VAL A 318 16.18 -9.14 -9.66
N PRO A 319 15.39 -10.17 -10.04
CA PRO A 319 15.94 -11.48 -10.36
C PRO A 319 16.71 -11.45 -11.69
N ASN A 320 17.73 -12.31 -11.82
CA ASN A 320 18.59 -12.42 -13.01
C ASN A 320 19.33 -11.11 -13.39
N PHE A 321 19.70 -10.32 -12.39
CA PHE A 321 20.43 -9.07 -12.54
C PHE A 321 21.79 -9.24 -13.24
N ASN A 322 22.07 -8.37 -14.22
CA ASN A 322 23.36 -8.25 -14.90
C ASN A 322 23.87 -6.80 -14.83
N ALA A 323 24.89 -6.57 -14.00
CA ALA A 323 25.47 -5.24 -13.79
C ALA A 323 26.08 -4.62 -15.05
N ALA A 324 26.66 -5.42 -15.94
CA ALA A 324 27.29 -4.95 -17.17
C ALA A 324 26.25 -4.44 -18.18
N GLU A 325 25.13 -5.16 -18.31
CA GLU A 325 24.02 -4.75 -19.18
C GLU A 325 23.38 -3.45 -18.70
N ASP A 326 23.11 -3.34 -17.40
CA ASP A 326 22.55 -2.10 -16.82
C ASP A 326 23.56 -0.94 -16.93
N ALA A 327 24.86 -1.17 -16.71
CA ALA A 327 25.90 -0.15 -16.89
C ALA A 327 25.98 0.33 -18.36
N ALA A 328 25.90 -0.59 -19.33
CA ALA A 328 25.87 -0.25 -20.74
C ALA A 328 24.60 0.53 -21.13
N ALA A 329 23.44 0.14 -20.59
CA ALA A 329 22.17 0.83 -20.81
C ALA A 329 22.20 2.26 -20.24
N LEU A 330 22.70 2.45 -19.00
CA LEU A 330 22.89 3.76 -18.40
C LEU A 330 23.90 4.61 -19.20
N ARG A 331 24.99 4.00 -19.68
CA ARG A 331 25.94 4.71 -20.53
C ARG A 331 25.29 5.20 -21.83
N ALA A 332 24.43 4.39 -22.43
CA ALA A 332 23.69 4.73 -23.64
C ALA A 332 22.67 5.84 -23.38
N ALA A 333 21.96 5.79 -22.25
CA ALA A 333 21.01 6.82 -21.82
C ALA A 333 21.67 8.20 -21.63
N MET A 334 22.94 8.23 -21.22
CA MET A 334 23.77 9.42 -21.04
C MET A 334 24.66 9.75 -22.26
N LYS A 335 24.36 9.21 -23.46
CA LYS A 335 25.20 9.41 -24.64
C LYS A 335 24.44 10.12 -25.76
N GLY A 336 24.79 11.37 -26.03
CA GLY A 336 24.29 12.10 -27.19
C GLY A 336 23.94 13.54 -26.84
N PHE A 337 23.05 14.14 -27.62
CA PHE A 337 22.45 15.43 -27.28
C PHE A 337 21.15 15.17 -26.51
N GLY A 338 21.13 15.51 -25.22
CA GLY A 338 20.06 15.17 -24.29
C GLY A 338 20.29 13.83 -23.59
N THR A 339 19.52 13.60 -22.53
CA THR A 339 19.59 12.43 -21.64
C THR A 339 18.31 11.63 -21.78
N ASP A 340 18.36 10.30 -21.71
CA ASP A 340 17.17 9.45 -21.57
C ASP A 340 16.85 9.27 -20.08
N GLU A 341 16.18 10.27 -19.48
CA GLU A 341 15.87 10.26 -18.05
C GLU A 341 14.96 9.09 -17.67
N GLN A 342 14.11 8.62 -18.59
CA GLN A 342 13.20 7.52 -18.33
C GLN A 342 13.95 6.19 -18.20
N ALA A 343 14.95 5.93 -19.06
CA ALA A 343 15.81 4.76 -18.92
C ALA A 343 16.59 4.78 -17.59
N ILE A 344 17.08 5.95 -17.17
CA ILE A 344 17.75 6.12 -15.87
C ILE A 344 16.80 5.79 -14.72
N ILE A 345 15.58 6.33 -14.73
CA ILE A 345 14.55 6.04 -13.72
C ILE A 345 14.24 4.54 -13.70
N ASP A 346 13.99 3.94 -14.85
CA ASP A 346 13.51 2.55 -14.95
C ASP A 346 14.54 1.54 -14.44
N ILE A 347 15.83 1.83 -14.63
CA ILE A 347 16.91 1.03 -14.09
C ILE A 347 17.09 1.35 -12.59
N LEU A 348 17.36 2.60 -12.24
CA LEU A 348 17.84 2.92 -10.90
C LEU A 348 16.75 2.82 -9.82
N THR A 349 15.48 3.09 -10.12
CA THR A 349 14.40 2.96 -9.13
C THR A 349 13.95 1.52 -8.88
N THR A 350 14.33 0.57 -9.74
CA THR A 350 13.93 -0.85 -9.61
C THR A 350 15.05 -1.77 -9.14
N ARG A 351 16.31 -1.32 -9.18
CA ARG A 351 17.45 -2.07 -8.61
C ARG A 351 17.60 -1.77 -7.13
N SER A 352 17.93 -2.79 -6.32
CA SER A 352 18.32 -2.56 -4.93
C SER A 352 19.64 -1.80 -4.84
N ASN A 353 19.93 -1.17 -3.71
CA ASN A 353 21.18 -0.44 -3.53
C ASN A 353 22.40 -1.32 -3.78
N ALA A 354 22.38 -2.57 -3.29
CA ALA A 354 23.43 -3.55 -3.56
C ALA A 354 23.65 -3.80 -5.06
N GLN A 355 22.57 -3.84 -5.86
CA GLN A 355 22.65 -3.95 -7.31
C GLN A 355 23.19 -2.66 -7.95
N ARG A 356 22.77 -1.48 -7.46
CA ARG A 356 23.34 -0.19 -7.91
C ARG A 356 24.84 -0.09 -7.63
N GLN A 357 25.31 -0.55 -6.48
CA GLN A 357 26.75 -0.61 -6.19
C GLN A 357 27.50 -1.55 -7.17
N ALA A 358 26.87 -2.66 -7.58
CA ALA A 358 27.44 -3.53 -8.60
C ALA A 358 27.47 -2.88 -9.99
N ILE A 359 26.42 -2.11 -10.35
CA ILE A 359 26.38 -1.28 -11.56
C ILE A 359 27.52 -0.27 -11.55
N SER A 360 27.70 0.49 -10.46
CA SER A 360 28.78 1.48 -10.34
C SER A 360 30.15 0.85 -10.59
N LYS A 361 30.41 -0.32 -9.97
CA LYS A 361 31.67 -1.06 -10.17
C LYS A 361 31.85 -1.52 -11.63
N ALA A 362 30.80 -2.06 -12.26
CA ALA A 362 30.85 -2.48 -13.66
C ALA A 362 31.08 -1.29 -14.60
N PHE A 363 30.41 -0.17 -14.35
CA PHE A 363 30.56 1.06 -15.14
C PHE A 363 31.98 1.62 -15.08
N THR A 364 32.58 1.68 -13.89
CA THR A 364 33.98 2.10 -13.73
C THR A 364 34.93 1.13 -14.41
N HIS A 365 34.69 -0.19 -14.31
CA HIS A 365 35.55 -1.19 -14.95
C HIS A 365 35.50 -1.12 -16.50
N GLU A 366 34.31 -0.97 -17.08
CA GLU A 366 34.11 -0.99 -18.54
C GLU A 366 34.47 0.33 -19.22
N TYR A 367 34.14 1.47 -18.58
CA TYR A 367 34.25 2.78 -19.21
C TYR A 367 35.34 3.66 -18.61
N GLY A 368 35.92 3.28 -17.46
CA GLY A 368 36.93 4.10 -16.76
C GLY A 368 36.38 5.43 -16.24
N ARG A 369 35.07 5.51 -15.98
CA ARG A 369 34.34 6.71 -15.55
C ARG A 369 33.61 6.47 -14.24
N ASP A 370 33.32 7.55 -13.53
CA ASP A 370 32.46 7.54 -12.36
C ASP A 370 31.01 7.78 -12.80
N ILE A 371 30.13 6.82 -12.55
CA ILE A 371 28.72 6.92 -12.94
C ILE A 371 28.00 8.04 -12.18
N ILE A 372 28.38 8.35 -10.94
CA ILE A 372 27.75 9.41 -10.15
C ILE A 372 28.12 10.76 -10.75
N GLU A 373 29.38 10.97 -11.13
CA GLU A 373 29.80 12.21 -11.79
C GLU A 373 29.18 12.37 -13.17
N ASP A 374 29.05 11.28 -13.94
CA ASP A 374 28.32 11.29 -15.21
C ASP A 374 26.84 11.68 -14.99
N LEU A 375 26.15 11.07 -14.01
CA LEU A 375 24.76 11.38 -13.69
C LEU A 375 24.59 12.85 -13.24
N LYS A 376 25.48 13.39 -12.41
CA LYS A 376 25.45 14.82 -12.03
C LYS A 376 25.64 15.76 -13.20
N SER A 377 26.43 15.35 -14.21
CA SER A 377 26.68 16.19 -15.38
C SER A 377 25.52 16.20 -16.38
N GLU A 378 24.70 15.15 -16.38
CA GLU A 378 23.60 14.95 -17.33
C GLU A 378 22.22 15.30 -16.72
N LEU A 379 22.11 15.31 -15.39
CA LEU A 379 20.89 15.61 -14.65
C LEU A 379 20.98 17.00 -14.00
N GLY A 380 19.86 17.48 -13.46
CA GLY A 380 19.85 18.74 -12.72
C GLY A 380 18.67 18.88 -11.77
N GLY A 381 18.83 19.72 -10.75
CA GLY A 381 17.80 20.01 -9.75
C GLY A 381 17.44 18.79 -8.91
N HIS A 382 16.20 18.71 -8.42
CA HIS A 382 15.78 17.65 -7.50
C HIS A 382 15.81 16.25 -8.10
N PHE A 383 15.74 16.12 -9.42
CA PHE A 383 15.89 14.82 -10.07
C PHE A 383 17.31 14.27 -9.90
N GLU A 384 18.32 15.14 -10.04
CA GLU A 384 19.72 14.80 -9.75
C GLU A 384 19.88 14.37 -8.30
N ASP A 385 19.31 15.13 -7.35
CA ASP A 385 19.41 14.84 -5.91
C ASP A 385 18.92 13.43 -5.58
N VAL A 386 17.74 13.04 -6.09
CA VAL A 386 17.16 11.71 -5.87
C VAL A 386 18.01 10.61 -6.49
N ILE A 387 18.42 10.76 -7.74
CA ILE A 387 19.18 9.74 -8.46
C ILE A 387 20.55 9.54 -7.82
N VAL A 388 21.24 10.63 -7.44
CA VAL A 388 22.52 10.56 -6.74
C VAL A 388 22.34 9.91 -5.37
N ALA A 389 21.30 10.27 -4.62
CA ALA A 389 21.01 9.65 -3.32
C ALA A 389 20.78 8.13 -3.45
N LEU A 390 20.02 7.69 -4.46
CA LEU A 390 19.77 6.26 -4.72
C LEU A 390 21.06 5.47 -5.03
N MET A 391 22.06 6.11 -5.64
CA MET A 391 23.32 5.49 -6.07
C MET A 391 24.35 5.34 -4.95
N LEU A 392 24.21 6.05 -3.84
CA LEU A 392 25.13 5.98 -2.72
C LEU A 392 24.79 4.82 -1.78
N PRO A 393 25.77 4.14 -1.16
CA PRO A 393 25.47 3.25 -0.03
C PRO A 393 24.64 3.97 1.03
N PRO A 394 23.64 3.32 1.66
CA PRO A 394 22.70 4.01 2.56
C PRO A 394 23.40 4.76 3.69
N GLU A 395 24.43 4.17 4.29
CA GLU A 395 25.21 4.76 5.37
C GLU A 395 25.98 5.99 4.87
N GLU A 396 26.61 5.90 3.68
CA GLU A 396 27.34 7.03 3.10
C GLU A 396 26.41 8.19 2.72
N TYR A 397 25.20 7.89 2.23
CA TYR A 397 24.18 8.91 1.99
C TYR A 397 23.79 9.62 3.29
N LEU A 398 23.50 8.87 4.35
CA LEU A 398 23.18 9.44 5.66
C LEU A 398 24.35 10.23 6.25
N CYS A 399 25.61 9.81 6.03
CA CYS A 399 26.79 10.59 6.43
C CYS A 399 26.86 11.93 5.71
N LYS A 400 26.50 11.99 4.42
CA LYS A 400 26.42 13.26 3.67
C LYS A 400 25.33 14.17 4.20
N GLU A 401 24.16 13.62 4.52
CA GLU A 401 23.06 14.38 5.13
C GLU A 401 23.45 14.92 6.51
N LEU A 402 24.12 14.11 7.35
CA LEU A 402 24.67 14.54 8.65
C LEU A 402 25.73 15.62 8.49
N HIS A 403 26.63 15.48 7.52
CA HIS A 403 27.66 16.51 7.27
C HIS A 403 27.02 17.83 6.85
N LYS A 404 26.09 17.77 5.90
CA LYS A 404 25.39 18.92 5.35
C LYS A 404 24.54 19.64 6.39
N CYS A 405 23.88 18.91 7.29
CA CYS A 405 23.06 19.50 8.35
C CYS A 405 23.92 20.18 9.45
N MET A 406 25.22 19.92 9.47
CA MET A 406 26.21 20.52 10.36
C MET A 406 27.12 21.55 9.66
N GLU A 407 26.90 21.80 8.36
CA GLU A 407 27.73 22.70 7.56
C GLU A 407 27.08 24.09 7.44
N GLY A 408 27.84 25.15 7.73
CA GLY A 408 27.42 26.53 7.51
C GLY A 408 27.08 27.30 8.79
N LEU A 409 26.20 28.29 8.68
CA LEU A 409 25.76 29.10 9.83
C LEU A 409 24.50 28.48 10.45
N GLY A 410 24.67 27.84 11.60
CA GLY A 410 23.60 27.11 12.29
C GLY A 410 23.66 25.62 12.00
N THR A 411 22.82 24.87 12.70
CA THR A 411 22.69 23.42 12.59
C THR A 411 21.25 23.10 12.22
N ASP A 412 21.03 22.08 11.40
CA ASP A 412 19.70 21.50 11.21
C ASP A 412 19.51 20.34 12.19
N GLU A 413 19.00 20.67 13.38
CA GLU A 413 18.77 19.72 14.46
C GLU A 413 17.67 18.71 14.11
N HIS A 414 16.75 19.06 13.21
CA HIS A 414 15.68 18.17 12.76
C HIS A 414 16.23 16.98 11.98
N THR A 415 17.23 17.19 11.12
CA THR A 415 17.93 16.11 10.40
C THR A 415 18.79 15.27 11.36
N LEU A 416 19.46 15.89 12.34
CA LEU A 416 20.19 15.15 13.39
C LEU A 416 19.26 14.23 14.18
N VAL A 417 18.12 14.74 14.64
CA VAL A 417 17.10 13.95 15.36
C VAL A 417 16.55 12.85 14.48
N GLU A 418 16.21 13.15 13.22
CA GLU A 418 15.70 12.14 12.31
C GLU A 418 16.68 10.99 12.18
N ILE A 419 17.94 11.26 11.83
CA ILE A 419 18.93 10.22 11.60
C ILE A 419 19.31 9.52 12.91
N LEU A 420 19.65 10.23 13.97
CA LEU A 420 20.24 9.58 15.15
C LEU A 420 19.21 8.93 16.07
N CYS A 421 18.00 9.49 16.19
CA CYS A 421 17.03 9.02 17.19
C CYS A 421 16.10 7.90 16.68
N THR A 422 16.12 7.58 15.39
CA THR A 422 15.14 6.63 14.79
C THR A 422 15.76 5.37 14.20
N ARG A 423 17.10 5.28 14.20
CA ARG A 423 17.82 4.10 13.71
C ARG A 423 18.23 3.20 14.88
N THR A 424 18.34 1.91 14.57
CA THR A 424 18.84 0.89 15.49
C THR A 424 20.31 1.13 15.82
N LYS A 425 20.79 0.54 16.92
CA LYS A 425 22.21 0.69 17.30
C LYS A 425 23.16 0.16 16.22
N GLN A 426 22.76 -0.92 15.54
CA GLN A 426 23.54 -1.49 14.44
C GLN A 426 23.65 -0.50 13.27
N GLU A 427 22.56 0.14 12.89
CA GLU A 427 22.54 1.16 11.84
C GLU A 427 23.37 2.40 12.25
N ILE A 428 23.24 2.86 13.49
CA ILE A 428 24.06 3.98 14.00
C ILE A 428 25.55 3.62 13.99
N ALA A 429 25.92 2.41 14.41
CA ALA A 429 27.32 1.97 14.37
C ALA A 429 27.89 1.99 12.95
N ALA A 430 27.12 1.53 11.96
CA ALA A 430 27.50 1.55 10.55
C ALA A 430 27.65 2.99 10.01
N ILE A 431 26.76 3.90 10.41
CA ILE A 431 26.84 5.34 10.08
C ILE A 431 28.10 5.97 10.69
N VAL A 432 28.42 5.66 11.96
CA VAL A 432 29.61 6.23 12.63
C VAL A 432 30.90 5.78 11.94
N GLU A 433 31.01 4.50 11.62
CA GLU A 433 32.17 3.95 10.90
C GLU A 433 32.29 4.56 9.50
N ALA A 434 31.18 4.67 8.76
CA ALA A 434 31.18 5.30 7.45
C ALA A 434 31.56 6.79 7.51
N TYR A 435 31.06 7.52 8.52
CA TYR A 435 31.32 8.95 8.68
C TYR A 435 32.80 9.23 8.91
N GLU A 436 33.42 8.51 9.86
CA GLU A 436 34.84 8.66 10.16
C GLU A 436 35.72 8.33 8.94
N ARG A 437 35.36 7.28 8.20
CA ARG A 437 36.04 6.93 6.93
C ARG A 437 35.91 8.01 5.86
N MET A 438 34.76 8.68 5.77
CA MET A 438 34.50 9.68 4.71
C MET A 438 35.12 11.03 5.01
N TYR A 439 35.17 11.44 6.27
CA TYR A 439 35.53 12.81 6.66
C TYR A 439 36.80 12.92 7.51
N ASP A 440 37.44 11.80 7.85
CA ASP A 440 38.62 11.74 8.72
C ASP A 440 38.41 12.49 10.06
N ARG A 441 37.17 12.45 10.56
CA ARG A 441 36.74 13.07 11.81
C ARG A 441 35.63 12.22 12.45
N PRO A 442 35.74 11.86 13.74
CA PRO A 442 34.69 11.13 14.43
C PRO A 442 33.36 11.90 14.44
N LEU A 443 32.25 11.23 14.13
CA LEU A 443 30.91 11.85 14.10
C LEU A 443 30.56 12.53 15.43
N ALA A 444 30.86 11.88 16.56
CA ALA A 444 30.63 12.43 17.89
C ALA A 444 31.38 13.76 18.12
N GLU A 445 32.60 13.87 17.59
CA GLU A 445 33.40 15.08 17.70
C GLU A 445 32.81 16.22 16.88
N HIS A 446 32.38 15.95 15.64
CA HIS A 446 31.74 16.96 14.79
C HIS A 446 30.44 17.47 15.41
N MET A 447 29.57 16.55 15.83
CA MET A 447 28.31 16.90 16.47
C MET A 447 28.51 17.70 17.77
N CYS A 448 29.58 17.42 18.53
CA CYS A 448 29.89 18.19 19.74
C CYS A 448 30.31 19.63 19.46
N SER A 449 30.81 19.97 18.26
CA SER A 449 31.06 21.36 17.86
C SER A 449 29.79 22.09 17.43
N GLU A 450 28.80 21.37 16.91
CA GLU A 450 27.58 21.97 16.34
C GLU A 450 26.36 21.95 17.28
N THR A 451 26.43 21.22 18.40
CA THR A 451 25.31 21.08 19.36
C THR A 451 25.73 21.45 20.78
N SER A 452 24.75 21.70 21.66
CA SER A 452 25.02 22.08 23.05
C SER A 452 24.02 21.47 24.04
N GLY A 453 24.28 21.68 25.34
CA GLY A 453 23.39 21.26 26.42
C GLY A 453 23.10 19.75 26.47
N ASP A 454 21.93 19.42 26.98
CA ASP A 454 21.47 18.03 27.12
C ASP A 454 21.08 17.39 25.81
N PHE A 455 20.74 18.18 24.78
CA PHE A 455 20.54 17.68 23.42
C PHE A 455 21.84 17.07 22.87
N ARG A 456 22.97 17.78 22.94
CA ARG A 456 24.29 17.22 22.61
C ARG A 456 24.58 15.97 23.42
N ARG A 457 24.26 15.99 24.71
CA ARG A 457 24.53 14.85 25.61
C ARG A 457 23.78 13.60 25.14
N LEU A 458 22.50 13.72 24.82
CA LEU A 458 21.69 12.63 24.29
C LEU A 458 22.28 12.05 23.00
N LEU A 459 22.54 12.90 22.00
CA LEU A 459 23.05 12.43 20.72
C LEU A 459 24.42 11.78 20.85
N THR A 460 25.31 12.34 21.67
CA THR A 460 26.62 11.75 21.95
C THR A 460 26.49 10.38 22.63
N LEU A 461 25.51 10.19 23.53
CA LEU A 461 25.25 8.88 24.13
C LEU A 461 24.75 7.88 23.08
N ILE A 462 23.85 8.28 22.17
CA ILE A 462 23.38 7.42 21.07
C ILE A 462 24.56 6.95 20.22
N VAL A 463 25.39 7.89 19.77
CA VAL A 463 26.55 7.61 18.90
C VAL A 463 27.61 6.75 19.60
N THR A 464 27.97 7.10 20.83
CA THR A 464 29.05 6.39 21.57
C THR A 464 28.62 5.03 22.10
N SER A 465 27.33 4.85 22.44
CA SER A 465 26.82 3.57 22.91
C SER A 465 26.70 2.54 21.78
N ALA A 466 26.39 2.98 20.56
CA ALA A 466 26.26 2.12 19.38
C ALA A 466 27.56 1.37 19.02
N VAL A 467 28.73 2.00 19.22
CA VAL A 467 30.04 1.45 18.83
C VAL A 467 30.72 0.65 19.97
N ARG A 468 30.11 0.58 21.16
CA ARG A 468 30.72 -0.07 22.32
C ARG A 468 30.76 -1.60 22.15
N GLN A 469 31.96 -2.20 22.34
CA GLN A 469 32.14 -3.66 22.30
C GLN A 469 31.18 -4.36 23.29
N GLY A 470 30.42 -5.35 22.80
CA GLY A 470 29.41 -6.05 23.59
C GLY A 470 27.98 -5.54 23.41
N ALA A 471 27.75 -4.52 22.57
CA ALA A 471 26.44 -4.23 21.99
C ALA A 471 26.01 -5.37 21.05
N ARG A 472 25.72 -6.54 21.62
CA ARG A 472 25.18 -7.70 20.91
C ARG A 472 23.66 -7.69 21.01
N ASP A 473 23.06 -7.75 19.82
CA ASP A 473 21.69 -8.06 19.46
C ASP A 473 20.58 -7.31 20.23
N ASP A 474 19.93 -6.38 19.52
CA ASP A 474 18.57 -5.91 19.83
C ASP A 474 17.53 -7.07 19.89
N GLU A 475 17.96 -8.31 19.63
CA GLU A 475 17.20 -9.57 19.72
C GLU A 475 17.52 -10.44 20.95
N VAL A 476 18.45 -10.06 21.84
CA VAL A 476 18.50 -10.72 23.17
C VAL A 476 17.24 -10.28 23.92
N GLY A 477 16.46 -11.26 24.37
CA GLY A 477 15.12 -11.04 24.94
C GLY A 477 15.06 -9.94 25.99
N VAL A 478 13.88 -9.32 26.09
CA VAL A 478 13.56 -8.24 27.02
C VAL A 478 13.84 -8.67 28.46
N ASP A 479 14.60 -7.85 29.21
CA ASP A 479 14.83 -8.02 30.64
C ASP A 479 13.76 -7.26 31.41
N ALA A 480 12.76 -8.00 31.90
CA ALA A 480 11.60 -7.43 32.59
C ALA A 480 11.97 -6.78 33.94
N GLU A 481 12.95 -7.32 34.68
CA GLU A 481 13.35 -6.73 35.95
C GLU A 481 14.09 -5.41 35.72
N LYS A 482 15.04 -5.40 34.76
CA LYS A 482 15.69 -4.16 34.36
C LYS A 482 14.69 -3.14 33.81
N ALA A 483 13.68 -3.56 33.05
CA ALA A 483 12.65 -2.67 32.54
C ALA A 483 11.88 -1.98 33.67
N ARG A 484 11.54 -2.73 34.73
CA ARG A 484 10.89 -2.20 35.92
C ARG A 484 11.79 -1.25 36.71
N GLU A 485 13.07 -1.58 36.84
CA GLU A 485 14.08 -0.71 37.50
C GLU A 485 14.27 0.61 36.74
N ASP A 486 14.44 0.55 35.41
CA ASP A 486 14.59 1.73 34.56
C ASP A 486 13.30 2.57 34.52
N ALA A 487 12.12 1.94 34.49
CA ALA A 487 10.85 2.64 34.59
C ALA A 487 10.68 3.37 35.93
N GLN A 488 11.07 2.73 37.04
CA GLN A 488 11.10 3.38 38.35
C GLN A 488 12.09 4.54 38.38
N ALA A 489 13.27 4.37 37.79
CA ALA A 489 14.26 5.44 37.69
C ALA A 489 13.75 6.64 36.89
N LEU A 490 13.02 6.43 35.79
CA LEU A 490 12.37 7.50 35.01
C LEU A 490 11.28 8.22 35.83
N TYR A 491 10.48 7.48 36.61
CA TYR A 491 9.46 8.09 37.48
C TYR A 491 10.10 8.94 38.58
N ASP A 492 11.11 8.39 39.25
CA ASP A 492 11.87 9.06 40.30
C ASP A 492 12.62 10.28 39.76
N ALA A 493 13.06 10.23 38.49
CA ALA A 493 13.75 11.28 37.77
C ALA A 493 12.85 12.42 37.28
N GLY A 494 11.57 12.16 37.04
CA GLY A 494 10.58 13.13 36.57
C GLY A 494 9.50 13.41 37.61
N GLU A 495 8.35 12.73 37.49
CA GLU A 495 7.13 13.07 38.24
C GLU A 495 7.24 12.97 39.78
N ALA A 496 8.21 12.24 40.31
CA ALA A 496 8.44 12.19 41.77
C ALA A 496 9.16 13.44 42.33
N LYS A 497 9.66 14.35 41.49
CA LYS A 497 10.35 15.58 41.90
C LYS A 497 9.85 16.80 41.11
N TRP A 498 10.27 17.99 41.51
CA TRP A 498 10.01 19.22 40.75
C TRP A 498 11.10 19.39 39.68
N GLY A 499 10.69 19.49 38.42
CA GLY A 499 11.60 19.45 37.27
C GLY A 499 11.97 18.02 36.87
N THR A 500 12.72 17.86 35.79
CA THR A 500 13.17 16.55 35.30
C THR A 500 14.68 16.44 35.43
N ASP A 501 15.16 15.24 35.73
CA ASP A 501 16.57 14.87 35.63
C ASP A 501 16.85 14.34 34.21
N GLU A 502 17.19 15.26 33.31
CA GLU A 502 17.39 14.99 31.89
C GLU A 502 18.51 13.97 31.64
N GLU A 503 19.47 13.87 32.56
CA GLU A 503 20.56 12.89 32.48
C GLU A 503 20.06 11.45 32.59
N VAL A 504 19.09 11.17 33.46
CA VAL A 504 18.49 9.84 33.59
C VAL A 504 17.68 9.46 32.35
N PHE A 505 16.89 10.40 31.84
CA PHE A 505 16.14 10.23 30.59
C PHE A 505 17.10 9.94 29.42
N ASN A 506 18.14 10.77 29.26
CA ASN A 506 19.13 10.59 28.20
C ASN A 506 19.84 9.25 28.30
N ARG A 507 20.25 8.83 29.50
CA ARG A 507 20.92 7.55 29.69
C ARG A 507 20.04 6.38 29.28
N ILE A 508 18.79 6.32 29.73
CA ILE A 508 17.91 5.17 29.46
C ILE A 508 17.51 5.15 27.98
N LEU A 509 17.01 6.28 27.44
CA LEU A 509 16.53 6.32 26.06
C LEU A 509 17.63 6.14 25.01
N ALA A 510 18.89 6.51 25.31
CA ALA A 510 20.00 6.30 24.38
C ALA A 510 20.61 4.89 24.43
N HIS A 511 20.56 4.20 25.58
CA HIS A 511 21.28 2.93 25.76
C HIS A 511 20.43 1.68 25.58
N GLU A 512 19.12 1.75 25.70
CA GLU A 512 18.25 0.58 25.59
C GLU A 512 17.85 0.27 24.14
N SER A 513 17.55 -0.99 23.84
CA SER A 513 17.00 -1.36 22.52
C SER A 513 15.54 -0.91 22.41
N PHE A 514 15.02 -0.77 21.19
CA PHE A 514 13.60 -0.42 21.01
C PHE A 514 12.65 -1.46 21.62
N ALA A 515 13.05 -2.74 21.64
CA ALA A 515 12.28 -3.79 22.30
C ALA A 515 12.25 -3.60 23.83
N GLN A 516 13.39 -3.27 24.45
CA GLN A 516 13.49 -3.02 25.89
C GLN A 516 12.77 -1.72 26.27
N LEU A 517 12.91 -0.65 25.48
CA LEU A 517 12.21 0.62 25.70
C LEU A 517 10.70 0.46 25.71
N ARG A 518 10.15 -0.39 24.83
CA ARG A 518 8.70 -0.69 24.82
C ARG A 518 8.24 -1.25 26.17
N GLN A 519 8.99 -2.20 26.73
CA GLN A 519 8.68 -2.75 28.05
C GLN A 519 8.84 -1.70 29.16
N ILE A 520 9.90 -0.89 29.10
CA ILE A 520 10.12 0.21 30.06
C ILE A 520 8.93 1.18 30.04
N PHE A 521 8.40 1.52 28.87
CA PHE A 521 7.28 2.46 28.75
C PHE A 521 5.96 1.86 29.27
N GLU A 522 5.74 0.56 29.07
CA GLU A 522 4.62 -0.15 29.67
C GLU A 522 4.71 -0.14 31.21
N GLU A 523 5.87 -0.47 31.77
CA GLU A 523 6.07 -0.43 33.23
C GLU A 523 6.00 0.98 33.80
N TYR A 524 6.54 1.97 33.08
CA TYR A 524 6.45 3.38 33.48
C TYR A 524 4.99 3.80 33.61
N LYS A 525 4.14 3.41 32.65
CA LYS A 525 2.70 3.69 32.69
C LYS A 525 2.01 2.97 33.84
N ASN A 526 2.43 1.76 34.18
CA ASN A 526 1.91 1.02 35.34
C ASN A 526 2.26 1.71 36.67
N ILE A 527 3.45 2.32 36.78
CA ILE A 527 3.94 2.99 37.99
C ILE A 527 3.34 4.39 38.14
N SER A 528 3.41 5.21 37.09
CA SER A 528 3.04 6.64 37.13
C SER A 528 1.56 6.90 36.84
N GLY A 529 0.89 5.98 36.13
CA GLY A 529 -0.44 6.19 35.58
C GLY A 529 -0.48 7.10 34.34
N ARG A 530 0.67 7.56 33.84
CA ARG A 530 0.83 8.40 32.65
C ARG A 530 1.79 7.77 31.65
N THR A 531 1.67 8.17 30.39
CA THR A 531 2.62 7.74 29.36
C THR A 531 3.92 8.51 29.47
N ILE A 532 5.04 7.91 29.06
CA ILE A 532 6.34 8.57 29.04
C ILE A 532 6.32 9.81 28.11
N GLU A 533 5.57 9.74 27.02
CA GLU A 533 5.36 10.84 26.08
C GLU A 533 4.74 12.07 26.78
N GLN A 534 3.71 11.85 27.62
CA GLN A 534 3.08 12.91 28.39
C GLN A 534 4.06 13.55 29.38
N ALA A 535 4.89 12.75 30.04
CA ALA A 535 5.91 13.24 30.98
C ALA A 535 6.96 14.10 30.27
N ILE A 536 7.50 13.63 29.14
CA ILE A 536 8.47 14.39 28.31
C ILE A 536 7.83 15.70 27.83
N LYS A 537 6.59 15.66 27.34
CA LYS A 537 5.91 16.85 26.82
C LYS A 537 5.64 17.92 27.86
N ALA A 538 5.44 17.54 29.12
CA ALA A 538 5.13 18.42 30.23
C ALA A 538 6.38 19.11 30.81
N GLU A 539 7.49 18.37 30.93
CA GLU A 539 8.65 18.80 31.71
C GLU A 539 9.87 19.18 30.86
N ILE A 540 10.01 18.62 29.65
CA ILE A 540 11.18 18.84 28.78
C ILE A 540 10.81 19.77 27.62
N GLY A 541 11.71 20.70 27.29
CA GLY A 541 11.55 21.67 26.21
C GLY A 541 12.68 21.65 25.18
N GLY A 542 12.54 22.46 24.13
CA GLY A 542 13.56 22.66 23.09
C GLY A 542 13.91 21.40 22.29
N GLU A 543 15.11 21.39 21.70
CA GLU A 543 15.64 20.30 20.86
C GLU A 543 15.66 18.95 21.59
N LEU A 544 15.92 18.96 22.90
CA LEU A 544 15.92 17.74 23.70
C LEU A 544 14.53 17.08 23.71
N LYS A 545 13.47 17.86 23.84
CA LYS A 545 12.09 17.35 23.78
C LYS A 545 11.81 16.68 22.45
N GLU A 546 12.22 17.31 21.36
CA GLU A 546 12.02 16.77 20.00
C GLU A 546 12.75 15.44 19.81
N ALA A 547 14.00 15.37 20.27
CA ALA A 547 14.81 14.16 20.20
C ALA A 547 14.23 13.01 21.02
N LEU A 548 13.87 13.25 22.28
CA LEU A 548 13.27 12.21 23.14
C LEU A 548 11.89 11.78 22.63
N SER A 549 11.08 12.72 22.13
CA SER A 549 9.78 12.40 21.53
C SER A 549 9.93 11.54 20.29
N ALA A 550 10.92 11.83 19.43
CA ALA A 550 11.21 11.02 18.25
C ALA A 550 11.58 9.57 18.61
N ILE A 551 12.39 9.35 19.66
CA ILE A 551 12.71 8.00 20.15
C ILE A 551 11.43 7.30 20.60
N VAL A 552 10.62 7.95 21.45
CA VAL A 552 9.38 7.38 22.00
C VAL A 552 8.40 7.01 20.90
N GLU A 553 8.11 7.94 19.99
CA GLU A 553 7.18 7.73 18.89
C GLU A 553 7.66 6.63 17.92
N CYS A 554 8.98 6.51 17.70
CA CYS A 554 9.53 5.41 16.89
C CYS A 554 9.47 4.04 17.57
N VAL A 555 9.66 3.99 18.89
CA VAL A 555 9.49 2.76 19.68
C VAL A 555 8.03 2.26 19.63
N GLU A 556 7.07 3.19 19.62
CA GLU A 556 5.65 2.88 19.51
C GLU A 556 5.24 2.50 18.07
N ASN A 557 5.52 3.38 17.09
CA ASN A 557 5.17 3.19 15.68
C ASN A 557 6.07 4.03 14.76
N ALA A 558 7.27 3.51 14.45
CA ALA A 558 8.19 4.15 13.51
C ALA A 558 7.58 4.49 12.13
N PRO A 559 6.80 3.59 11.48
CA PRO A 559 6.15 3.94 10.21
C PRO A 559 5.21 5.16 10.31
N ALA A 560 4.44 5.30 11.38
CA ALA A 560 3.59 6.46 11.62
C ALA A 560 4.38 7.74 11.84
N TRP A 561 5.52 7.66 12.54
CA TRP A 561 6.40 8.81 12.76
C TRP A 561 6.99 9.35 11.45
N PHE A 562 7.51 8.45 10.60
CA PHE A 562 8.00 8.84 9.27
C PHE A 562 6.87 9.36 8.36
N ALA A 563 5.68 8.76 8.43
CA ALA A 563 4.51 9.28 7.72
C ALA A 563 4.18 10.71 8.14
N ALA A 564 4.25 11.02 9.43
CA ALA A 564 4.03 12.37 9.93
C ALA A 564 5.08 13.38 9.46
N ARG A 565 6.35 12.97 9.39
CA ARG A 565 7.40 13.84 8.83
C ARG A 565 7.24 14.07 7.34
N LEU A 566 6.92 13.04 6.57
CA LEU A 566 6.61 13.19 5.15
C LEU A 566 5.44 14.16 4.94
N ARG A 567 4.40 14.07 5.78
CA ARG A 567 3.26 14.99 5.73
C ARG A 567 3.68 16.41 6.05
N ASN A 568 4.46 16.63 7.10
CA ASN A 568 4.93 17.96 7.47
C ASN A 568 5.82 18.57 6.37
N ALA A 569 6.67 17.76 5.74
CA ALA A 569 7.51 18.18 4.61
C ALA A 569 6.70 18.61 3.37
N MET A 570 5.45 18.16 3.24
CA MET A 570 4.53 18.53 2.14
C MET A 570 3.48 19.58 2.55
N GLN A 571 3.37 19.93 3.83
CA GLN A 571 2.39 20.89 4.30
C GLN A 571 2.94 22.33 4.26
N GLY A 572 2.25 23.21 3.54
CA GLY A 572 2.57 24.64 3.49
C GLY A 572 2.74 25.15 2.06
N ALA A 573 3.26 26.37 1.91
CA ALA A 573 3.65 26.89 0.61
C ALA A 573 5.05 26.34 0.26
N GLY A 574 5.11 25.43 -0.70
CA GLY A 574 6.35 24.73 -1.09
C GLY A 574 6.51 23.37 -0.41
N THR A 575 7.64 22.72 -0.68
CA THR A 575 7.96 21.38 -0.19
C THR A 575 9.34 21.38 0.43
N GLU A 576 9.53 20.63 1.52
CA GLU A 576 10.85 20.38 2.08
C GLU A 576 11.49 19.18 1.37
N ASP A 577 11.92 19.41 0.13
CA ASP A 577 12.36 18.35 -0.79
C ASP A 577 13.49 17.49 -0.22
N GLN A 578 14.43 18.05 0.53
CA GLN A 578 15.54 17.29 1.13
C GLN A 578 15.05 16.22 2.11
N THR A 579 14.08 16.57 2.97
CA THR A 579 13.48 15.63 3.90
C THR A 579 12.67 14.55 3.17
N LEU A 580 11.97 14.91 2.10
CA LEU A 580 11.27 13.94 1.25
C LEU A 580 12.24 12.94 0.60
N VAL A 581 13.30 13.43 -0.06
CA VAL A 581 14.30 12.57 -0.70
C VAL A 581 14.96 11.67 0.35
N ARG A 582 15.38 12.24 1.49
CA ARG A 582 16.07 11.50 2.53
C ARG A 582 15.21 10.37 3.11
N ILE A 583 13.96 10.65 3.47
CA ILE A 583 13.07 9.63 4.03
C ILE A 583 12.75 8.57 2.96
N VAL A 584 12.36 8.97 1.75
CA VAL A 584 11.98 8.01 0.72
C VAL A 584 13.14 7.11 0.34
N VAL A 585 14.33 7.66 0.10
CA VAL A 585 15.51 6.88 -0.30
C VAL A 585 15.98 5.98 0.84
N SER A 586 16.08 6.51 2.07
CA SER A 586 16.60 5.72 3.21
C SER A 586 15.65 4.64 3.70
N ARG A 587 14.34 4.77 3.46
CA ARG A 587 13.32 3.80 3.90
C ARG A 587 12.82 2.87 2.80
N ALA A 588 13.12 3.13 1.52
CA ALA A 588 12.63 2.35 0.37
C ALA A 588 12.89 0.85 0.45
N GLU A 589 14.05 0.44 1.01
CA GLU A 589 14.45 -0.96 1.15
C GLU A 589 14.22 -1.52 2.58
N ILE A 590 13.49 -0.79 3.43
CA ILE A 590 13.24 -1.15 4.84
C ILE A 590 11.74 -1.33 5.10
N ASP A 591 10.99 -0.22 5.14
CA ASP A 591 9.60 -0.17 5.62
C ASP A 591 8.75 0.90 4.93
N LEU A 592 9.17 1.42 3.78
CA LEU A 592 8.42 2.44 3.04
C LEU A 592 6.99 2.00 2.68
N GLY A 593 6.74 0.69 2.49
CA GLY A 593 5.39 0.16 2.31
C GLY A 593 4.51 0.33 3.56
N SER A 594 5.07 0.08 4.75
CA SER A 594 4.40 0.32 6.03
C SER A 594 4.17 1.81 6.27
N ILE A 595 5.14 2.65 5.91
CA ILE A 595 5.01 4.12 5.98
C ILE A 595 3.88 4.60 5.07
N LYS A 596 3.76 4.09 3.83
CA LYS A 596 2.65 4.40 2.92
C LYS A 596 1.30 4.06 3.56
N ALA A 597 1.19 2.88 4.17
CA ALA A 597 -0.04 2.42 4.81
C ALA A 597 -0.43 3.29 6.02
N GLU A 598 0.53 3.64 6.89
CA GLU A 598 0.28 4.53 8.03
C GLU A 598 -0.02 5.97 7.59
N TYR A 599 0.62 6.46 6.54
CA TYR A 599 0.33 7.76 5.94
C TYR A 599 -1.13 7.83 5.47
N GLU A 600 -1.59 6.82 4.73
CA GLU A 600 -2.98 6.76 4.28
C GLU A 600 -3.96 6.66 5.46
N ARG A 601 -3.61 5.88 6.50
CA ARG A 601 -4.40 5.76 7.73
C ARG A 601 -4.51 7.07 8.51
N LEU A 602 -3.45 7.89 8.55
CA LEU A 602 -3.39 9.12 9.34
C LEU A 602 -4.00 10.33 8.63
N TYR A 603 -3.89 10.40 7.30
CA TYR A 603 -4.20 11.61 6.52
C TYR A 603 -5.33 11.45 5.51
N ASP A 604 -5.92 10.26 5.40
CA ASP A 604 -6.99 9.95 4.44
C ASP A 604 -6.62 10.29 2.98
N LYS A 605 -5.32 10.24 2.68
CA LYS A 605 -4.70 10.48 1.37
C LYS A 605 -3.53 9.54 1.20
N THR A 606 -3.32 9.00 0.00
CA THR A 606 -2.11 8.22 -0.26
C THR A 606 -0.90 9.15 -0.35
N LEU A 607 0.26 8.69 0.12
CA LEU A 607 1.52 9.42 -0.02
C LEU A 607 1.79 9.80 -1.49
N HIS A 608 1.49 8.88 -2.42
CA HIS A 608 1.56 9.13 -3.85
C HIS A 608 0.68 10.32 -4.29
N SER A 609 -0.57 10.37 -3.83
CA SER A 609 -1.50 11.44 -4.21
C SER A 609 -1.06 12.81 -3.71
N ASP A 610 -0.54 12.88 -2.47
CA ASP A 610 -0.13 14.15 -1.88
C ASP A 610 1.13 14.69 -2.56
N LEU A 611 2.09 13.81 -2.89
CA LEU A 611 3.26 14.16 -3.71
C LEU A 611 2.87 14.62 -5.13
N SER A 612 1.92 13.93 -5.77
CA SER A 612 1.47 14.27 -7.12
C SER A 612 0.87 15.68 -7.19
N VAL A 613 0.11 16.07 -6.16
CA VAL A 613 -0.49 17.42 -6.07
C VAL A 613 0.58 18.50 -5.88
N CYS A 614 1.61 18.25 -5.06
CA CYS A 614 2.77 19.16 -4.95
C CYS A 614 3.49 19.35 -6.31
N GLY A 615 3.43 18.36 -7.19
CA GLY A 615 4.00 18.41 -8.54
C GLY A 615 3.25 19.34 -9.52
N ASP A 616 1.91 19.43 -9.41
CA ASP A 616 1.04 20.11 -10.38
C ASP A 616 0.85 21.62 -10.12
N GLU A 617 0.97 22.08 -8.87
CA GLU A 617 0.79 23.51 -8.52
C GLU A 617 1.83 24.46 -9.16
N TRP A 618 2.88 23.93 -9.79
CA TRP A 618 3.97 24.69 -10.41
C TRP A 618 3.94 24.72 -11.95
N GLY A 619 2.96 24.05 -12.58
CA GLY A 619 2.76 24.09 -14.04
C GLY A 619 2.02 25.34 -14.56
N GLY A 620 1.48 26.18 -13.66
CA GLY A 620 0.62 27.32 -13.99
C GLY A 620 1.22 28.68 -13.63
N GLY A 621 2.42 28.99 -14.13
CA GLY A 621 3.14 30.21 -13.77
C GLY A 621 3.90 30.88 -14.90
N GLY A 622 3.33 30.93 -16.11
CA GLY A 622 3.83 31.82 -17.16
C GLY A 622 3.37 33.26 -16.91
N GLY A 623 4.29 34.16 -16.53
CA GLY A 623 3.97 35.59 -16.49
C GLY A 623 4.99 36.49 -15.78
N LEU A 624 6.21 36.63 -16.31
CA LEU A 624 6.81 37.87 -16.85
C LEU A 624 8.30 37.68 -17.16
#